data_AF-A0A929VK53-F1
#
_entry.id   AF-A0A929VK53-F1
#
_cell.length_a   1.000
_cell.length_b   1.000
_cell.length_c   1.000
_cell.angle_alpha   90.00
_cell.angle_beta   90.00
_cell.angle_gamma   90.00
#
_symmetry.space_group_name_H-M   'P 1'
#
loop_
_entity.id
_entity.type
_entity.pdbx_description
1 polymer ?
#
loop_
_entity_poly.entity_id
_entity_poly.type
_entity_poly.pdbx_seq_one_letter_code
_entity_poly.pdbx_strand_id
1 'polypeptide(L)'
;MANKKNTKNTRKRKKNIDKKVQKKKNENIIVLILLCVSIVLLGIISFPNVGFLGNILKSFILSLFSSFSYIIFLALIAICTYKIINYKTFRLSSLNKLDCIIIFFMCMFVFVGININTMKENSEFSLLSLKNIYSLAVDNKGIGLIPYLVSFLFFKLIGMVGIVLFVLISSLYLIIKYKKDNV
;
A
#
# COMPACT_ATOMS: atom_id res chain seq x y z
N MET A 1 64.61 -15.82 -2.95
CA MET A 1 63.45 -15.13 -3.58
C MET A 1 62.21 -15.37 -2.74
N ALA A 2 61.72 -14.36 -2.01
CA ALA A 2 60.55 -14.50 -1.13
C ALA A 2 59.24 -14.32 -1.92
N ASN A 3 58.39 -15.34 -1.90
CA ASN A 3 57.14 -15.37 -2.66
C ASN A 3 56.06 -14.53 -1.94
N LYS A 4 55.79 -13.33 -2.48
CA LYS A 4 54.85 -12.35 -1.93
C LYS A 4 53.39 -12.80 -2.18
N LYS A 5 52.78 -13.48 -1.20
CA LYS A 5 51.36 -13.90 -1.24
C LYS A 5 50.42 -12.70 -1.48
N ASN A 6 49.68 -12.75 -2.59
CA ASN A 6 48.63 -11.81 -2.98
C ASN A 6 47.45 -11.81 -1.99
N THR A 7 47.43 -10.85 -1.06
CA THR A 7 46.37 -10.65 -0.03
C THR A 7 45.37 -9.53 -0.37
N LYS A 8 45.21 -9.15 -1.65
CA LYS A 8 44.31 -8.03 -2.04
C LYS A 8 42.82 -8.40 -2.20
N ASN A 9 42.45 -9.68 -2.28
CA ASN A 9 41.06 -10.08 -2.61
C ASN A 9 40.12 -10.27 -1.40
N THR A 10 40.63 -10.42 -0.17
CA THR A 10 39.79 -10.64 1.03
C THR A 10 39.19 -9.35 1.60
N ARG A 11 39.86 -8.19 1.47
CA ARG A 11 39.33 -6.88 1.95
C ARG A 11 38.12 -6.37 1.17
N LYS A 12 38.06 -6.58 -0.16
CA LYS A 12 36.88 -6.21 -0.98
C LYS A 12 35.65 -7.06 -0.63
N ARG A 13 35.85 -8.34 -0.32
CA ARG A 13 34.77 -9.28 0.08
C ARG A 13 34.21 -8.94 1.47
N LYS A 14 35.05 -8.61 2.46
CA LYS A 14 34.62 -8.13 3.79
C LYS A 14 33.80 -6.83 3.71
N LYS A 15 34.29 -5.80 3.00
CA LYS A 15 33.55 -4.53 2.80
C LYS A 15 32.17 -4.70 2.14
N ASN A 16 32.01 -5.65 1.21
CA ASN A 16 30.72 -5.93 0.59
C ASN A 16 29.78 -6.76 1.47
N ILE A 17 30.31 -7.61 2.35
CA ILE A 17 29.53 -8.35 3.35
C ILE A 17 29.04 -7.39 4.44
N ASP A 18 29.91 -6.50 4.95
CA ASP A 18 29.56 -5.51 5.97
C ASP A 18 28.48 -4.54 5.45
N LYS A 19 28.57 -4.07 4.19
CA LYS A 19 27.51 -3.27 3.55
C LYS A 19 26.19 -4.03 3.40
N LYS A 20 26.22 -5.33 3.08
CA LYS A 20 25.00 -6.15 2.97
C LYS A 20 24.35 -6.42 4.34
N VAL A 21 25.16 -6.62 5.38
CA VAL A 21 24.71 -6.78 6.78
C VAL A 21 24.13 -5.46 7.31
N GLN A 22 24.79 -4.33 7.04
CA GLN A 22 24.32 -3.00 7.43
C GLN A 22 23.03 -2.61 6.69
N LYS A 23 22.90 -2.91 5.39
CA LYS A 23 21.64 -2.74 4.64
C LYS A 23 20.50 -3.58 5.20
N LYS A 24 20.76 -4.83 5.61
CA LYS A 24 19.75 -5.69 6.26
C LYS A 24 19.34 -5.14 7.63
N LYS A 25 20.28 -4.62 8.42
CA LYS A 25 19.98 -4.01 9.73
C LYS A 25 19.13 -2.74 9.57
N ASN A 26 19.44 -1.90 8.58
CA ASN A 26 18.61 -0.74 8.24
C ASN A 26 17.20 -1.11 7.79
N GLU A 27 17.05 -2.15 6.95
CA GLU A 27 15.72 -2.59 6.48
C GLU A 27 14.82 -3.01 7.65
N ASN A 28 15.33 -3.79 8.60
CA ASN A 28 14.54 -4.24 9.76
C ASN A 28 14.09 -3.08 10.66
N ILE A 29 14.96 -2.07 10.87
CA ILE A 29 14.60 -0.87 11.64
C ILE A 29 13.50 -0.08 10.91
N ILE A 30 13.64 0.10 9.60
CA ILE A 30 12.63 0.80 8.78
C ILE A 30 11.29 0.06 8.83
N VAL A 31 11.29 -1.27 8.74
CA VAL A 31 10.08 -2.09 8.83
C VAL A 31 9.42 -1.95 10.20
N LEU A 32 10.21 -1.92 11.28
CA LEU A 32 9.66 -1.73 12.62
C LEU A 32 9.04 -0.34 12.79
N ILE A 33 9.71 0.72 12.30
CA ILE A 33 9.16 2.08 12.30
C ILE A 33 7.86 2.11 11.47
N LEU A 34 7.85 1.51 10.28
CA LEU A 34 6.67 1.48 9.41
C LEU A 34 5.51 0.73 10.07
N LEU A 35 5.79 -0.38 10.77
CA LEU A 35 4.78 -1.11 11.54
C LEU A 35 4.20 -0.24 12.66
N CYS A 36 5.05 0.39 13.48
CA CYS A 36 4.59 1.28 14.55
C CYS A 36 3.76 2.44 14.01
N VAL A 37 4.22 3.11 12.95
CA VAL A 37 3.49 4.20 12.30
C VAL A 37 2.14 3.69 11.79
N SER A 38 2.08 2.54 11.12
CA SER A 38 0.82 1.99 10.60
C SER A 38 -0.19 1.68 11.71
N ILE A 39 0.27 1.14 12.85
CA ILE A 39 -0.59 0.88 14.01
C ILE A 39 -1.09 2.19 14.63
N VAL A 40 -0.22 3.18 14.80
CA VAL A 40 -0.60 4.49 15.35
C VAL A 40 -1.61 5.19 14.44
N LEU A 41 -1.38 5.20 13.12
CA LEU A 41 -2.30 5.80 12.16
C LEU A 41 -3.65 5.07 12.13
N LEU A 42 -3.65 3.74 12.18
CA LEU A 42 -4.87 2.93 12.30
C LEU A 42 -5.64 3.27 13.59
N GLY A 43 -4.93 3.44 14.72
CA GLY A 43 -5.52 3.89 15.97
C GLY A 43 -6.14 5.28 15.83
N ILE A 44 -5.42 6.23 15.24
CA ILE A 44 -5.89 7.61 15.05
C ILE A 44 -7.20 7.66 14.26
N ILE A 45 -7.32 6.89 13.18
CA ILE A 45 -8.57 6.87 12.40
C ILE A 45 -9.71 6.12 13.13
N SER A 46 -9.38 5.12 13.95
CA SER A 46 -10.37 4.27 14.62
C SER A 46 -10.99 4.91 15.86
N PHE A 47 -10.21 5.67 16.64
CA PHE A 47 -10.72 6.25 17.88
C PHE A 47 -11.47 7.57 17.64
N PRO A 48 -12.61 7.79 18.33
CA PRO A 48 -13.37 9.03 18.21
C PRO A 48 -12.68 10.21 18.89
N ASN A 49 -12.04 9.98 20.05
CA ASN A 49 -11.46 11.02 20.90
C ASN A 49 -9.93 11.09 20.74
N VAL A 50 -9.48 11.45 19.54
CA VAL A 50 -8.06 11.79 19.32
C VAL A 50 -7.84 13.28 19.62
N GLY A 51 -6.72 13.63 20.23
CA GLY A 51 -6.39 15.03 20.53
C GLY A 51 -6.31 15.91 19.25
N PHE A 52 -6.13 17.21 19.41
CA PHE A 52 -6.12 18.18 18.29
C PHE A 52 -5.28 17.74 17.08
N LEU A 53 -4.01 17.37 17.30
CA LEU A 53 -3.12 16.88 16.25
C LEU A 53 -3.62 15.58 15.60
N GLY A 54 -4.21 14.68 16.39
CA GLY A 54 -4.80 13.44 15.89
C GLY A 54 -6.02 13.70 15.01
N ASN A 55 -6.86 14.68 15.36
CA ASN A 55 -8.02 15.05 14.54
C ASN A 55 -7.60 15.65 13.19
N ILE A 56 -6.56 16.49 13.16
CA ILE A 56 -6.00 17.00 11.90
C ILE A 56 -5.54 15.85 11.02
N LEU A 57 -4.75 14.93 11.58
CA LEU A 57 -4.21 13.79 10.82
C LEU A 57 -5.31 12.82 10.37
N LYS A 58 -6.30 12.57 11.24
CA LYS A 58 -7.49 11.77 10.96
C LYS A 58 -8.28 12.35 9.78
N SER A 59 -8.65 13.64 9.85
CA SER A 59 -9.38 14.32 8.77
C SER A 59 -8.58 14.32 7.47
N PHE A 60 -7.26 14.51 7.52
CA PHE A 60 -6.40 14.43 6.35
C PHE A 60 -6.45 13.03 5.70
N ILE A 61 -6.18 11.97 6.46
CA ILE A 61 -6.19 10.60 5.95
C ILE A 61 -7.57 10.20 5.43
N LEU A 62 -8.61 10.48 6.21
CA LEU A 62 -9.98 10.15 5.87
C LEU A 62 -10.46 10.95 4.66
N SER A 63 -10.10 12.23 4.50
CA SER A 63 -10.46 12.97 3.28
C SER A 63 -9.88 12.33 2.01
N LEU A 64 -8.65 11.81 2.08
CA LEU A 64 -7.97 11.20 0.95
C LEU A 64 -8.50 9.80 0.62
N PHE A 65 -8.74 8.97 1.62
CA PHE A 65 -9.01 7.54 1.43
C PHE A 65 -10.31 7.05 2.08
N SER A 66 -10.99 7.85 2.89
CA SER A 66 -12.15 7.42 3.69
C SER A 66 -11.85 6.10 4.42
N SER A 67 -12.83 5.20 4.49
CA SER A 67 -12.70 3.88 5.07
C SER A 67 -11.77 2.93 4.30
N PHE A 68 -11.33 3.27 3.07
CA PHE A 68 -10.26 2.54 2.37
C PHE A 68 -8.92 2.63 3.11
N SER A 69 -8.71 3.69 3.90
CA SER A 69 -7.50 3.85 4.71
C SER A 69 -7.24 2.68 5.67
N TYR A 70 -8.30 2.04 6.19
CA TYR A 70 -8.20 0.84 7.02
C TYR A 70 -7.57 -0.33 6.26
N ILE A 71 -7.99 -0.56 5.00
CA ILE A 71 -7.42 -1.61 4.15
C ILE A 71 -5.92 -1.35 3.92
N ILE A 72 -5.55 -0.10 3.67
CA ILE A 72 -4.14 0.29 3.46
C ILE A 72 -3.30 -0.01 4.72
N PHE A 73 -3.73 0.48 5.89
CA PHE A 73 -2.96 0.29 7.12
C PHE A 73 -2.93 -1.16 7.59
N LEU A 74 -4.03 -1.91 7.45
CA LEU A 74 -4.05 -3.35 7.75
C LEU A 74 -3.11 -4.13 6.82
N ALA A 75 -3.09 -3.81 5.53
CA ALA A 75 -2.16 -4.44 4.59
C ALA A 75 -0.70 -4.14 4.95
N LEU A 76 -0.37 -2.89 5.32
CA LEU A 76 0.97 -2.52 5.77
C LEU A 76 1.37 -3.26 7.06
N ILE A 77 0.47 -3.36 8.03
CA ILE A 77 0.68 -4.11 9.27
C ILE A 77 0.97 -5.58 8.94
N ALA A 78 0.16 -6.20 8.08
CA ALA A 78 0.32 -7.60 7.69
C ALA A 78 1.68 -7.85 7.01
N ILE A 79 2.05 -7.02 6.03
CA ILE A 79 3.32 -7.15 5.31
C ILE A 79 4.52 -6.95 6.25
N CYS A 80 4.47 -5.92 7.10
CA CYS A 80 5.56 -5.64 8.04
C CYS A 80 5.70 -6.75 9.09
N THR A 81 4.59 -7.23 9.63
CA THR A 81 4.56 -8.35 10.59
C THR A 81 5.14 -9.62 9.95
N TYR A 82 4.72 -9.94 8.73
CA TYR A 82 5.25 -11.08 7.98
C TYR A 82 6.77 -10.96 7.77
N LYS A 83 7.28 -9.76 7.48
CA LYS A 83 8.71 -9.50 7.35
C LYS A 83 9.47 -9.65 8.67
N ILE A 84 8.90 -9.27 9.80
CA ILE A 84 9.54 -9.44 11.11
C ILE A 84 9.64 -10.92 11.48
N ILE A 85 8.55 -11.68 11.29
CA ILE A 85 8.53 -13.13 11.55
C ILE A 85 9.54 -13.85 10.63
N ASN A 86 9.55 -13.49 9.34
CA ASN A 86 10.39 -14.13 8.32
C ASN A 86 11.66 -13.33 7.99
N TYR A 87 12.27 -12.66 8.97
CA TYR A 87 13.34 -11.67 8.74
C TYR A 87 14.56 -12.20 7.98
N LYS A 88 14.83 -13.51 8.03
CA LYS A 88 15.96 -14.15 7.34
C LYS A 88 15.70 -14.38 5.85
N THR A 89 14.47 -14.75 5.50
CA THR A 89 14.09 -15.25 4.16
C THR A 89 13.37 -14.21 3.33
N PHE A 90 12.46 -13.45 3.94
CA PHE A 90 11.67 -12.44 3.24
C PHE A 90 12.38 -11.09 3.23
N ARG A 91 12.28 -10.32 2.15
CA ARG A 91 12.71 -8.92 2.09
C ARG A 91 11.60 -8.07 1.49
N LEU A 92 11.43 -6.85 1.97
CA LEU A 92 10.43 -5.96 1.39
C LEU A 92 10.77 -5.65 -0.08
N SER A 93 12.07 -5.60 -0.38
CA SER A 93 12.59 -5.43 -1.76
C SER A 93 12.37 -6.64 -2.68
N SER A 94 11.98 -7.81 -2.17
CA SER A 94 11.63 -8.96 -3.02
C SER A 94 10.17 -8.92 -3.49
N LEU A 95 9.36 -7.99 -2.97
CA LEU A 95 8.01 -7.78 -3.46
C LEU A 95 8.05 -7.27 -4.90
N ASN A 96 7.26 -7.91 -5.76
CA ASN A 96 7.11 -7.46 -7.13
C ASN A 96 6.25 -6.19 -7.15
N LYS A 97 6.86 -5.07 -7.53
CA LYS A 97 6.20 -3.75 -7.53
C LYS A 97 4.95 -3.73 -8.40
N LEU A 98 4.96 -4.41 -9.56
CA LEU A 98 3.80 -4.47 -10.44
C LEU A 98 2.65 -5.22 -9.77
N ASP A 99 2.93 -6.35 -9.12
CA ASP A 99 1.90 -7.12 -8.42
C ASP A 99 1.30 -6.31 -7.25
N CYS A 100 2.14 -5.58 -6.50
CA CYS A 100 1.65 -4.66 -5.46
C CYS A 100 0.75 -3.55 -6.01
N ILE A 101 1.12 -2.96 -7.15
CA ILE A 101 0.32 -1.93 -7.82
C ILE A 101 -1.02 -2.52 -8.28
N ILE A 102 -1.00 -3.69 -8.92
CA ILE A 102 -2.20 -4.39 -9.37
C ILE A 102 -3.13 -4.66 -8.19
N ILE A 103 -2.62 -5.25 -7.11
CA ILE A 103 -3.41 -5.53 -5.89
C ILE A 103 -4.00 -4.24 -5.31
N PHE A 104 -3.23 -3.16 -5.27
CA PHE A 104 -3.71 -1.87 -4.76
C PHE A 104 -4.88 -1.33 -5.58
N PHE A 105 -4.77 -1.29 -6.92
CA PHE A 105 -5.86 -0.87 -7.79
C PHE A 105 -7.06 -1.82 -7.71
N MET A 106 -6.83 -3.13 -7.61
CA MET A 106 -7.92 -4.10 -7.42
C MET A 106 -8.71 -3.83 -6.14
N CYS A 107 -8.03 -3.71 -5.00
CA CYS A 107 -8.68 -3.41 -3.72
C CYS A 107 -9.45 -2.08 -3.79
N MET A 108 -8.87 -1.07 -4.45
CA MET A 108 -9.48 0.24 -4.64
C MET A 108 -10.76 0.16 -5.49
N PHE A 109 -10.74 -0.54 -6.62
CA PHE A 109 -11.93 -0.69 -7.47
C PHE A 109 -13.02 -1.55 -6.81
N VAL A 110 -12.65 -2.60 -6.10
CA VAL A 110 -13.60 -3.38 -5.30
C VAL A 110 -14.23 -2.49 -4.22
N PHE A 111 -13.43 -1.68 -3.52
CA PHE A 111 -13.92 -0.76 -2.51
C PHE A 111 -14.86 0.31 -3.09
N VAL A 112 -14.53 0.91 -4.23
CA VAL A 112 -15.44 1.85 -4.93
C VAL A 112 -16.69 1.13 -5.42
N GLY A 113 -16.58 -0.11 -5.90
CA GLY A 113 -17.72 -0.93 -6.30
C GLY A 113 -18.70 -1.21 -5.15
N ILE A 114 -18.20 -1.46 -3.94
CA ILE A 114 -19.03 -1.59 -2.73
C ILE A 114 -19.74 -0.27 -2.41
N ASN A 115 -19.10 0.87 -2.68
CA ASN A 115 -19.62 2.21 -2.42
C ASN A 115 -20.16 2.91 -3.69
N ILE A 116 -20.66 2.14 -4.66
CA ILE A 116 -21.00 2.64 -6.00
C ILE A 116 -22.04 3.76 -5.99
N ASN A 117 -22.94 3.80 -5.00
CA ASN A 117 -23.94 4.86 -4.88
C ASN A 117 -23.29 6.24 -4.71
N THR A 118 -22.21 6.32 -3.92
CA THR A 118 -21.45 7.56 -3.75
C THR A 118 -20.84 8.01 -5.08
N MET A 119 -20.40 7.06 -5.91
CA MET A 119 -19.85 7.36 -7.23
C MET A 119 -20.95 7.83 -8.21
N LYS A 120 -22.13 7.21 -8.17
CA LYS A 120 -23.27 7.56 -9.03
C LYS A 120 -23.84 8.93 -8.71
N GLU A 121 -23.98 9.26 -7.43
CA GLU A 121 -24.43 10.58 -6.98
C GLU A 121 -23.45 11.71 -7.35
N ASN A 122 -22.19 11.36 -7.61
CA ASN A 122 -21.12 12.28 -7.96
C ASN A 122 -20.53 11.95 -9.34
N SER A 123 -21.37 11.55 -10.30
CA SER A 123 -20.94 11.07 -11.62
C SER A 123 -20.35 12.15 -12.53
N GLU A 124 -20.59 13.42 -12.23
CA GLU A 124 -19.99 14.55 -12.94
C GLU A 124 -18.78 15.08 -12.16
N PHE A 125 -17.68 15.34 -12.87
CA PHE A 125 -16.51 15.95 -12.24
C PHE A 125 -16.73 17.44 -12.04
N SER A 126 -16.98 17.85 -10.80
CA SER A 126 -17.18 19.25 -10.43
C SER A 126 -16.59 19.54 -9.04
N LEU A 127 -16.41 20.83 -8.72
CA LEU A 127 -16.02 21.26 -7.37
C LEU A 127 -17.06 20.86 -6.32
N LEU A 128 -18.34 20.82 -6.69
CA LEU A 128 -19.42 20.36 -5.80
C LEU A 128 -19.26 18.87 -5.47
N SER A 129 -18.99 18.05 -6.48
CA SER A 129 -18.73 16.62 -6.33
C SER A 129 -17.51 16.38 -5.42
N LEU A 130 -16.41 17.10 -5.65
CA LEU A 130 -15.21 16.99 -4.81
C LEU A 130 -15.48 17.39 -3.35
N LYS A 131 -16.27 18.44 -3.13
CA LYS A 131 -16.66 18.88 -1.78
C LYS A 131 -17.55 17.85 -1.08
N ASN A 132 -18.48 17.23 -1.81
CA ASN A 132 -19.34 16.17 -1.28
C ASN A 132 -18.53 14.93 -0.90
N ILE A 133 -17.65 14.46 -1.80
CA ILE A 133 -16.74 13.35 -1.55
C ILE A 133 -15.86 13.65 -0.34
N TYR A 134 -15.29 14.85 -0.23
CA TYR A 134 -14.50 15.27 0.93
C TYR A 134 -15.32 15.17 2.23
N SER A 135 -16.53 15.75 2.25
CA SER A 135 -17.38 15.79 3.44
C SER A 135 -17.73 14.38 3.92
N LEU A 136 -18.19 13.52 3.00
CA LEU A 136 -18.49 12.12 3.31
C LEU A 136 -17.26 11.38 3.82
N ALA A 137 -16.12 11.60 3.18
CA ALA A 137 -14.88 10.90 3.49
C ALA A 137 -14.36 11.22 4.90
N VAL A 138 -14.40 12.49 5.33
CA VAL A 138 -14.01 12.90 6.70
C VAL A 138 -14.90 12.25 7.76
N ASP A 139 -16.18 12.03 7.46
CA ASP A 139 -17.12 11.30 8.31
C ASP A 139 -16.99 9.77 8.20
N ASN A 140 -15.91 9.28 7.58
CA ASN A 140 -15.64 7.87 7.33
C ASN A 140 -16.74 7.18 6.50
N LYS A 141 -17.40 7.93 5.62
CA LYS A 141 -18.43 7.47 4.67
C LYS A 141 -17.94 7.66 3.23
N GLY A 142 -18.58 6.98 2.29
CA GLY A 142 -18.24 7.08 0.88
C GLY A 142 -16.83 6.55 0.56
N ILE A 143 -16.17 7.16 -0.43
CA ILE A 143 -15.00 6.57 -1.11
C ILE A 143 -13.66 7.27 -0.85
N GLY A 144 -13.64 8.56 -0.47
CA GLY A 144 -12.41 9.34 -0.39
C GLY A 144 -11.94 9.89 -1.73
N LEU A 145 -11.18 10.98 -1.69
CA LEU A 145 -10.79 11.74 -2.88
C LEU A 145 -9.92 10.93 -3.86
N ILE A 146 -8.97 10.15 -3.37
CA ILE A 146 -8.06 9.38 -4.23
C ILE A 146 -8.80 8.21 -4.91
N PRO A 147 -9.53 7.32 -4.18
CA PRO A 147 -10.44 6.33 -4.76
C PRO A 147 -11.41 6.91 -5.78
N TYR A 148 -12.01 8.06 -5.48
CA TYR A 148 -12.91 8.76 -6.40
C TYR A 148 -12.20 9.20 -7.69
N LEU A 149 -11.11 9.98 -7.59
CA LEU A 149 -10.42 10.53 -8.76
C LEU A 149 -9.92 9.46 -9.72
N VAL A 150 -9.27 8.43 -9.17
CA VAL A 150 -8.75 7.32 -9.96
C VAL A 150 -9.90 6.54 -10.59
N SER A 151 -10.93 6.20 -9.83
CA SER A 151 -12.05 5.44 -10.38
C SER A 151 -12.80 6.24 -11.43
N PHE A 152 -13.01 7.55 -11.22
CA PHE A 152 -13.59 8.46 -12.20
C PHE A 152 -12.83 8.40 -13.54
N LEU A 153 -11.50 8.51 -13.49
CA LEU A 153 -10.66 8.44 -14.68
C LEU A 153 -10.83 7.09 -15.40
N PHE A 154 -10.79 5.98 -14.67
CA PHE A 154 -10.96 4.64 -15.24
C PHE A 154 -12.37 4.40 -15.79
N PHE A 155 -13.42 4.86 -15.11
CA PHE A 155 -14.79 4.79 -15.62
C PHE A 155 -14.92 5.54 -16.95
N LYS A 156 -14.26 6.68 -17.09
CA LYS A 156 -14.27 7.45 -18.34
C LYS A 156 -13.43 6.81 -19.45
N LEU A 157 -12.34 6.12 -19.12
CA LEU A 157 -11.44 5.49 -20.10
C LEU A 157 -11.93 4.14 -20.62
N ILE A 158 -12.39 3.26 -19.72
CA ILE A 158 -12.70 1.85 -20.05
C ILE A 158 -14.12 1.43 -19.63
N GLY A 159 -14.89 2.34 -19.02
CA GLY A 159 -16.23 2.04 -18.54
C GLY A 159 -16.28 1.13 -17.32
N MET A 160 -17.47 0.94 -16.77
CA MET A 160 -17.70 0.05 -15.62
C MET A 160 -17.36 -1.42 -15.96
N VAL A 161 -17.72 -1.86 -17.17
CA VAL A 161 -17.40 -3.21 -17.66
C VAL A 161 -15.90 -3.42 -17.74
N GLY A 162 -15.15 -2.42 -18.22
CA GLY A 162 -13.69 -2.49 -18.28
C GLY A 162 -13.04 -2.60 -16.90
N ILE A 163 -13.55 -1.89 -15.89
CA ILE A 163 -13.05 -2.00 -14.51
C ILE A 163 -13.32 -3.40 -13.94
N VAL A 164 -14.51 -3.96 -14.15
CA VAL A 164 -14.83 -5.33 -13.70
C VAL A 164 -13.91 -6.34 -14.38
N LEU A 165 -13.70 -6.21 -15.69
CA LEU A 165 -12.76 -7.06 -16.42
C LEU A 165 -11.32 -6.89 -15.92
N PHE A 166 -10.87 -5.66 -15.65
CA PHE A 166 -9.56 -5.40 -15.07
C PHE A 166 -9.37 -6.15 -13.74
N VAL A 167 -10.37 -6.10 -12.86
CA VAL A 167 -10.36 -6.82 -11.58
C VAL A 167 -10.27 -8.33 -11.81
N LEU A 168 -11.12 -8.90 -12.68
CA LEU A 168 -11.13 -10.35 -12.94
C LEU A 168 -9.85 -10.86 -13.61
N ILE A 169 -9.33 -10.13 -14.60
CA ILE A 169 -8.11 -10.52 -15.31
C ILE A 169 -6.90 -10.40 -14.38
N SER A 170 -6.86 -9.35 -13.56
CA SER A 170 -5.80 -9.14 -12.57
C SER A 170 -5.77 -10.23 -11.49
N SER A 171 -6.92 -10.66 -10.97
CA SER A 171 -6.97 -11.78 -10.02
C SER A 171 -6.49 -13.08 -10.66
N LEU A 172 -6.96 -13.40 -11.88
CA LEU A 172 -6.50 -14.59 -12.61
C LEU A 172 -4.99 -14.57 -12.86
N TYR A 173 -4.44 -13.44 -13.30
CA TYR A 173 -3.00 -13.26 -13.50
C TYR A 173 -2.22 -13.54 -12.20
N LEU A 174 -2.63 -12.97 -11.07
CA LEU A 174 -1.97 -13.19 -9.78
C LEU A 174 -2.06 -14.65 -9.33
N ILE A 175 -3.24 -15.26 -9.45
CA ILE A 175 -3.46 -16.67 -9.08
C ILE A 175 -2.56 -17.59 -9.93
N ILE A 176 -2.53 -17.40 -11.25
CA ILE A 176 -1.72 -18.25 -12.15
C ILE A 176 -0.24 -18.10 -11.84
N LYS A 177 0.24 -16.87 -11.67
CA LYS A 177 1.65 -16.57 -11.36
C LYS A 177 2.10 -17.25 -10.08
N TYR A 178 1.39 -17.00 -8.98
CA TYR A 178 1.77 -17.54 -7.67
C TYR A 178 1.42 -19.01 -7.49
N LYS A 179 0.50 -19.60 -8.27
CA LYS A 179 0.31 -21.05 -8.31
C LYS A 179 1.47 -21.75 -9.02
N LYS A 180 1.93 -21.19 -10.16
CA LYS A 180 3.05 -21.74 -10.93
C LYS A 180 4.36 -21.72 -10.15
N ASP A 181 4.57 -20.71 -9.31
CA ASP A 181 5.78 -20.62 -8.47
C ASP A 181 5.80 -21.62 -7.29
N ASN A 182 4.68 -22.30 -7.01
CA ASN A 182 4.54 -23.28 -5.92
C ASN A 182 4.50 -24.76 -6.39
N VAL A 183 4.65 -25.03 -7.69
CA VAL A 183 4.77 -26.37 -8.30
C VAL A 183 6.17 -26.52 -8.88
#